data_AF-A0A2U9C5Q4-F1
#
_entry.id   AF-A0A2U9C5Q4-F1
#
_cell.length_a   1.000
_cell.length_b   1.000
_cell.length_c   1.000
_cell.angle_alpha   90.00
_cell.angle_beta   90.00
_cell.angle_gamma   90.00
#
_symmetry.space_group_name_H-M   'P 1'
#
loop_
_entity.id
_entity.type
_entity.pdbx_description
1 polymer ?
#
loop_
_entity_poly.entity_id
_entity_poly.type
_entity_poly.pdbx_seq_one_letter_code
_entity_poly.pdbx_strand_id
1 'polypeptide(L)'
;MCGEGFFSSPFHQPHKVMLKHGQELEEEQEELAEHQPLEQEDLNFERWKRRPLPKRTLHQKIDDVKTYLWNAETNEFMGRSGKSWSLILLFYAALYLFLAAMFGGCMFCLMWSISPYHPTLNDRVMPPGMTMAPHLEGQDIAFNASDRKSWKKYARSMDEYLRPYNDGTQEKRNIRCTQDRYFMQDDLEESAERKACQFKRSWLGDCSGMQDPHYGYSQGRPCVLLRMNRILGYLPGQGKPVNVTCGVKKGPPEAVGELQFFPKSIFDLKYYPYYGKQRHVNYSSPVVAVRFAGVQYDTHIQVQCKLNGEGIINNSPTDRYQGSVTFSLEVGA
;
A
#
# COMPACT_ATOMS: atom_id res chain seq x y z
N MET A 1 65.69 23.99 -26.90
CA MET A 1 66.92 24.47 -26.26
C MET A 1 66.52 25.29 -25.05
N CYS A 2 67.08 24.90 -23.90
CA CYS A 2 67.15 25.59 -22.60
C CYS A 2 65.80 25.91 -21.90
N GLY A 3 65.54 25.48 -20.67
CA GLY A 3 66.41 25.32 -19.51
C GLY A 3 65.93 26.31 -18.45
N GLU A 4 65.25 25.83 -17.39
CA GLU A 4 65.76 25.66 -16.02
C GLU A 4 65.87 26.95 -15.18
N GLY A 5 65.48 26.84 -13.89
CA GLY A 5 65.84 27.78 -12.82
C GLY A 5 64.65 28.23 -11.95
N PHE A 6 64.20 27.46 -10.95
CA PHE A 6 64.65 27.45 -9.53
C PHE A 6 64.42 28.74 -8.74
N PHE A 7 63.71 28.63 -7.60
CA PHE A 7 63.87 29.29 -6.28
C PHE A 7 62.62 28.85 -5.45
N SER A 8 62.60 28.41 -4.19
CA SER A 8 63.55 27.96 -3.16
C SER A 8 62.72 27.33 -2.02
N SER A 9 63.28 26.29 -1.36
CA SER A 9 62.80 25.61 -0.12
C SER A 9 63.05 26.51 1.14
N PRO A 10 63.07 26.04 2.43
CA PRO A 10 62.69 24.76 3.08
C PRO A 10 62.03 24.88 4.51
N PHE A 11 61.66 23.72 5.09
CA PHE A 11 61.72 23.26 6.51
C PHE A 11 61.41 24.19 7.71
N HIS A 12 60.53 23.72 8.61
CA HIS A 12 60.91 23.51 10.03
C HIS A 12 60.06 22.45 10.75
N GLN A 13 60.76 21.74 11.65
CA GLN A 13 60.46 20.55 12.46
C GLN A 13 59.43 20.75 13.60
N PRO A 14 59.08 19.65 14.30
CA PRO A 14 59.05 19.66 15.76
C PRO A 14 60.07 18.69 16.39
N HIS A 15 60.42 19.04 17.64
CA HIS A 15 61.53 18.55 18.46
C HIS A 15 61.41 17.09 18.98
N LYS A 16 62.59 16.48 19.17
CA LYS A 16 62.88 15.25 19.94
C LYS A 16 62.86 15.49 21.46
N VAL A 17 62.46 14.47 22.25
CA VAL A 17 63.18 14.05 23.48
C VAL A 17 63.19 12.51 23.59
N MET A 18 64.32 12.02 24.12
CA MET A 18 64.89 10.67 24.19
C MET A 18 64.14 9.62 25.02
N LEU A 19 64.32 8.34 24.67
CA LEU A 19 64.66 7.27 25.63
C LEU A 19 65.20 6.04 24.86
N LYS A 20 66.50 5.79 25.03
CA LYS A 20 67.27 4.68 24.44
C LYS A 20 67.77 3.84 25.63
N HIS A 21 67.00 2.81 26.03
CA HIS A 21 67.38 1.90 27.12
C HIS A 21 66.68 0.53 27.08
N GLY A 22 66.27 0.07 25.89
CA GLY A 22 65.60 -1.21 25.69
C GLY A 22 66.44 -2.19 24.89
N GLN A 23 67.69 -2.42 25.28
CA GLN A 23 68.55 -3.37 24.56
C GLN A 23 69.60 -4.09 25.42
N GLU A 24 69.50 -4.04 26.75
CA GLU A 24 70.37 -4.79 27.67
C GLU A 24 69.60 -5.81 28.54
N LEU A 25 68.36 -6.15 28.16
CA LEU A 25 67.55 -7.12 28.93
C LEU A 25 67.17 -8.39 28.16
N GLU A 26 67.65 -8.57 26.92
CA GLU A 26 67.35 -9.74 26.08
C GLU A 26 68.46 -10.82 26.11
N GLU A 27 69.58 -10.60 26.80
CA GLU A 27 70.68 -11.59 26.86
C GLU A 27 70.74 -12.42 28.16
N GLU A 28 69.86 -12.21 29.15
CA GLU A 28 69.82 -13.02 30.38
C GLU A 28 68.72 -14.10 30.41
N GLN A 29 68.00 -14.33 29.31
CA GLN A 29 66.86 -15.25 29.29
C GLN A 29 67.10 -16.58 28.54
N GLU A 30 68.35 -16.87 28.14
CA GLU A 30 68.71 -18.07 27.37
C GLU A 30 69.51 -19.14 28.14
N GLU A 31 69.74 -19.00 29.45
CA GLU A 31 70.28 -20.07 30.31
C GLU A 31 69.34 -20.38 31.48
N LEU A 32 68.29 -21.18 31.27
CA LEU A 32 67.82 -22.23 32.21
C LEU A 32 66.61 -23.01 31.64
N ALA A 33 66.74 -23.61 30.47
CA ALA A 33 65.81 -24.64 30.01
C ALA A 33 66.34 -26.01 30.45
N GLU A 34 66.00 -26.45 31.66
CA GLU A 34 66.13 -27.85 32.07
C GLU A 34 64.81 -28.37 32.68
N HIS A 35 64.51 -29.62 32.34
CA HIS A 35 63.21 -30.26 32.33
C HIS A 35 62.46 -30.36 33.66
N GLN A 36 61.13 -30.18 33.63
CA GLN A 36 60.21 -30.69 34.63
C GLN A 36 58.98 -31.32 33.94
N PRO A 37 58.54 -32.54 34.33
CA PRO A 37 57.63 -33.35 33.51
C PRO A 37 56.17 -32.88 33.55
N LEU A 38 55.53 -32.92 32.38
CA LEU A 38 54.08 -32.82 32.16
C LEU A 38 53.38 -34.07 32.71
N GLU A 39 52.89 -34.04 33.95
CA GLU A 39 52.04 -35.15 34.44
C GLU A 39 50.92 -34.75 35.42
N GLN A 40 50.42 -33.50 35.37
CA GLN A 40 49.37 -33.08 36.31
C GLN A 40 48.17 -32.31 35.74
N GLU A 41 48.16 -31.96 34.45
CA GLU A 41 47.02 -31.27 33.85
C GLU A 41 45.95 -32.20 33.22
N ASP A 42 46.30 -33.45 32.90
CA ASP A 42 45.33 -34.41 32.31
C ASP A 42 44.40 -35.07 33.35
N LEU A 43 44.76 -35.08 34.64
CA LEU A 43 43.90 -35.60 35.72
C LEU A 43 42.73 -34.67 36.08
N ASN A 44 42.71 -33.45 35.56
CA ASN A 44 41.66 -32.47 35.86
C ASN A 44 40.53 -32.46 34.81
N PHE A 45 40.69 -33.14 33.67
CA PHE A 45 39.67 -33.16 32.61
C PHE A 45 38.50 -34.12 32.90
N GLU A 46 38.69 -35.15 33.73
CA GLU A 46 37.61 -36.01 34.23
C GLU A 46 36.72 -35.30 35.25
N ARG A 47 37.25 -34.28 35.94
CA ARG A 47 36.53 -33.51 36.96
C ARG A 47 35.34 -32.74 36.40
N TRP A 48 35.36 -32.43 35.11
CA TRP A 48 34.33 -31.64 34.42
C TRP A 48 33.38 -32.48 33.56
N LYS A 49 33.50 -33.82 33.55
CA LYS A 49 32.48 -34.68 32.91
C LYS A 49 31.16 -34.58 33.69
N ARG A 50 30.19 -33.86 33.12
CA ARG A 50 28.82 -33.79 33.66
C ARG A 50 28.26 -35.22 33.78
N ARG A 51 27.92 -35.64 35.00
CA ARG A 51 27.23 -36.91 35.26
C ARG A 51 25.97 -37.01 34.38
N PRO A 52 25.68 -38.16 33.74
CA PRO A 52 24.46 -38.31 32.94
C PRO A 52 23.24 -38.15 33.86
N LEU A 53 22.35 -37.21 33.53
CA LEU A 53 21.14 -37.00 34.31
C LEU A 53 20.27 -38.28 34.24
N PRO A 54 19.72 -38.75 35.37
CA PRO A 54 18.87 -39.93 35.37
C PRO A 54 17.66 -39.70 34.44
N LYS A 55 17.35 -40.69 33.58
CA LYS A 55 16.19 -40.63 32.68
C LYS A 55 14.92 -40.68 33.52
N ARG A 56 14.33 -39.51 33.78
CA ARG A 56 13.07 -39.35 34.54
C ARG A 56 11.90 -40.00 33.81
N THR A 57 11.06 -40.73 34.55
CA THR A 57 9.84 -41.34 34.00
C THR A 57 8.79 -40.26 33.65
N LEU A 58 7.88 -40.57 32.72
CA LEU A 58 6.91 -39.59 32.20
C LEU A 58 5.99 -39.03 33.30
N HIS A 59 5.65 -39.87 34.29
CA HIS A 59 4.93 -39.48 35.51
C HIS A 59 5.72 -38.48 36.36
N GLN A 60 7.01 -38.73 36.62
CA GLN A 60 7.84 -37.80 37.38
C GLN A 60 7.94 -36.43 36.68
N LYS A 61 7.98 -36.40 35.35
CA LYS A 61 7.96 -35.14 34.60
C LYS A 61 6.62 -34.41 34.71
N ILE A 62 5.50 -35.13 34.71
CA ILE A 62 4.16 -34.53 34.87
C ILE A 62 3.98 -34.00 36.29
N ASP A 63 4.45 -34.72 37.31
CA ASP A 63 4.39 -34.30 38.70
C ASP A 63 5.32 -33.10 38.97
N ASP A 64 6.51 -33.08 38.37
CA ASP A 64 7.42 -31.92 38.40
C ASP A 64 6.75 -30.68 37.76
N VAL A 65 6.07 -30.85 36.62
CA VAL A 65 5.35 -29.75 35.94
C VAL A 65 4.15 -29.27 36.75
N LYS A 66 3.40 -30.19 37.37
CA LYS A 66 2.27 -29.86 38.24
C LYS A 66 2.71 -29.09 39.47
N THR A 67 3.79 -29.54 40.10
CA THR A 67 4.39 -28.90 41.29
C THR A 67 5.05 -27.57 40.92
N TYR A 68 5.63 -27.45 39.72
CA TYR A 68 6.15 -26.20 39.19
C TYR A 68 5.04 -25.17 38.91
N LEU A 69 3.93 -25.58 38.31
CA LEU A 69 2.77 -24.72 38.06
C LEU A 69 2.16 -24.20 39.35
N TRP A 70 1.92 -25.09 40.32
CA TRP A 70 1.33 -24.74 41.60
C TRP A 70 1.88 -25.61 42.72
N ASN A 71 2.57 -24.98 43.68
CA ASN A 71 2.98 -25.64 44.92
C ASN A 71 2.02 -25.24 46.05
N ALA A 72 1.14 -26.17 46.43
CA ALA A 72 0.13 -25.95 47.47
C ALA A 72 0.72 -25.86 48.89
N GLU A 73 1.94 -26.38 49.12
CA GLU A 73 2.59 -26.35 50.44
C GLU A 73 3.23 -24.98 50.73
N THR A 74 3.81 -24.33 49.71
CA THR A 74 4.46 -23.02 49.83
C THR A 74 3.59 -21.85 49.32
N ASN A 75 2.42 -22.13 48.73
CA ASN A 75 1.55 -21.16 48.04
C ASN A 75 2.30 -20.36 46.95
N GLU A 76 3.12 -21.06 46.16
CA GLU A 76 3.92 -20.49 45.07
C GLU A 76 3.36 -20.90 43.71
N PHE A 77 3.25 -19.93 42.80
CA PHE A 77 2.84 -20.14 41.41
C PHE A 77 4.08 -19.96 40.52
N MET A 78 4.40 -20.96 39.69
CA MET A 78 5.58 -20.93 38.80
C MET A 78 6.90 -20.54 39.51
N GLY A 79 7.07 -21.00 40.75
CA GLY A 79 8.27 -20.76 41.56
C GLY A 79 8.40 -19.37 42.18
N ARG A 80 7.31 -18.59 42.28
CA ARG A 80 7.29 -17.30 43.00
C ARG A 80 6.07 -17.19 43.90
N SER A 81 6.23 -16.52 45.05
CA SER A 81 5.12 -16.25 45.97
C SER A 81 4.08 -15.30 45.37
N GLY A 82 2.82 -15.42 45.78
CA GLY A 82 1.75 -14.52 45.34
C GLY A 82 2.04 -13.04 45.58
N LYS A 83 2.79 -12.70 46.64
CA LYS A 83 3.26 -11.34 46.93
C LYS A 83 4.25 -10.85 45.86
N SER A 84 5.20 -11.69 45.45
CA SER A 84 6.14 -11.38 44.37
C SER A 84 5.40 -11.18 43.05
N TRP A 85 4.46 -12.07 42.71
CA TRP A 85 3.60 -11.92 41.53
C TRP A 85 2.79 -10.63 41.54
N SER A 86 2.17 -10.25 42.66
CA SER A 86 1.43 -8.99 42.77
C SER A 86 2.31 -7.76 42.54
N LEU A 87 3.55 -7.79 43.03
CA LEU A 87 4.52 -6.69 42.87
C LEU A 87 5.03 -6.61 41.44
N ILE A 88 5.30 -7.75 40.80
CA ILE A 88 5.67 -7.84 39.39
C ILE A 88 4.54 -7.32 38.50
N LEU A 89 3.31 -7.78 38.73
CA LEU A 89 2.15 -7.34 37.96
C LEU A 89 1.88 -5.86 38.14
N LEU A 90 1.99 -5.33 39.36
CA LEU A 90 1.84 -3.90 39.64
C LEU A 90 2.94 -3.08 38.95
N PHE A 91 4.19 -3.55 39.00
CA PHE A 91 5.31 -2.92 38.31
C PHE A 91 5.07 -2.85 36.80
N TYR A 92 4.72 -3.98 36.16
CA TYR A 92 4.45 -4.02 34.73
C TYR A 92 3.20 -3.20 34.37
N ALA A 93 2.16 -3.22 35.19
CA ALA A 93 0.98 -2.39 34.98
C ALA A 93 1.34 -0.89 34.98
N ALA A 94 2.08 -0.42 35.98
CA ALA A 94 2.54 0.97 36.04
C ALA A 94 3.47 1.32 34.87
N LEU A 95 4.41 0.44 34.53
CA LEU A 95 5.33 0.61 33.41
C LEU A 95 4.58 0.73 32.08
N TYR A 96 3.64 -0.18 31.80
CA TYR A 96 2.87 -0.16 30.55
C TYR A 96 1.88 1.01 30.49
N LEU A 97 1.32 1.44 31.62
CA LEU A 97 0.51 2.66 31.66
C LEU A 97 1.34 3.90 31.30
N PHE A 98 2.55 4.01 31.85
CA PHE A 98 3.46 5.11 31.50
C PHE A 98 3.88 5.04 30.02
N LEU A 99 4.25 3.86 29.52
CA LEU A 99 4.61 3.67 28.12
C LEU A 99 3.44 4.01 27.18
N ALA A 100 2.22 3.60 27.53
CA ALA A 100 1.02 3.91 26.76
C ALA A 100 0.71 5.42 26.78
N ALA A 101 0.89 6.09 27.92
CA ALA A 101 0.73 7.55 28.02
C ALA A 101 1.76 8.30 27.17
N MET A 102 3.03 7.88 27.19
CA MET A 102 4.09 8.45 26.35
C MET A 102 3.75 8.27 24.87
N PHE A 103 3.35 7.06 24.46
CA PHE A 103 2.93 6.79 23.08
C PHE A 103 1.70 7.62 22.68
N GLY A 104 0.69 7.71 23.55
CA GLY A 104 -0.50 8.52 23.35
C GLY A 104 -0.17 10.00 23.17
N GLY A 105 0.76 10.54 23.97
CA GLY A 105 1.27 11.91 23.84
C GLY A 105 1.97 12.14 22.50
N CYS A 106 2.85 11.24 22.08
CA CYS A 106 3.50 11.31 20.76
C CYS A 106 2.47 11.27 19.62
N MET A 107 1.48 10.39 19.69
CA MET A 107 0.40 10.31 18.70
C MET A 107 -0.47 11.57 18.71
N PHE A 108 -0.74 12.17 19.87
CA PHE A 108 -1.50 13.42 19.96
C PHE A 108 -0.76 14.58 19.29
N CYS A 109 0.54 14.75 19.56
CA CYS A 109 1.37 15.75 18.90
C CYS A 109 1.41 15.56 17.38
N LEU A 110 1.53 14.31 16.93
CA LEU A 110 1.48 13.98 15.51
C LEU A 110 0.14 14.39 14.88
N MET A 111 -0.99 14.02 15.50
CA MET A 111 -2.32 14.37 14.98
C MET A 111 -2.55 15.89 14.98
N TRP A 112 -2.00 16.62 15.95
CA TRP A 112 -2.07 18.08 15.99
C TRP A 112 -1.27 18.74 14.86
N SER A 113 -0.19 18.09 14.40
CA SER A 113 0.65 18.60 13.30
C SER A 113 0.07 18.40 11.90
N ILE A 114 -0.94 17.53 11.75
CA ILE A 114 -1.53 17.17 10.47
C ILE A 114 -2.81 17.97 10.23
N SER A 115 -2.90 18.65 9.09
CA SER A 115 -4.13 19.32 8.70
C SER A 115 -5.20 18.30 8.30
N PRO A 116 -6.49 18.52 8.64
CA PRO A 116 -7.56 17.60 8.26
C PRO A 116 -7.98 17.77 6.78
N TYR A 117 -7.53 18.84 6.12
CA TYR A 117 -8.01 19.27 4.81
C TYR A 117 -7.09 18.89 3.64
N HIS A 118 -5.80 18.70 3.88
CA HIS A 118 -4.84 18.32 2.85
C HIS A 118 -3.78 17.37 3.44
N PRO A 119 -3.42 16.28 2.73
CA PRO A 119 -2.30 15.44 3.14
C PRO A 119 -0.97 16.20 2.99
N THR A 120 -0.03 15.93 3.89
CA THR A 120 1.31 16.55 3.87
C THR A 120 2.18 16.04 2.71
N LEU A 121 2.01 14.77 2.30
CA LEU A 121 2.78 14.14 1.22
C LEU A 121 1.85 13.41 0.24
N ASN A 122 1.99 13.69 -1.06
CA ASN A 122 1.17 13.12 -2.14
C ASN A 122 1.97 12.26 -3.15
N ASP A 123 3.28 12.12 -2.97
CA ASP A 123 4.15 11.53 -4.01
C ASP A 123 3.85 10.06 -4.30
N ARG A 124 3.30 9.33 -3.33
CA ARG A 124 2.96 7.90 -3.49
C ARG A 124 1.66 7.63 -4.23
N VAL A 125 0.79 8.65 -4.39
CA VAL A 125 -0.51 8.49 -5.05
C VAL A 125 -0.53 9.04 -6.47
N MET A 126 0.50 9.78 -6.86
CA MET A 126 0.67 10.28 -8.22
C MET A 126 1.58 9.36 -9.03
N PRO A 127 1.28 9.13 -10.32
CA PRO A 127 0.08 9.50 -11.09
C PRO A 127 -1.19 8.69 -10.75
N PRO A 128 -2.38 9.19 -11.15
CA PRO A 128 -3.65 8.56 -10.82
C PRO A 128 -3.80 7.17 -11.41
N GLY A 129 -4.32 6.27 -10.59
CA GLY A 129 -4.78 4.97 -11.05
C GLY A 129 -6.14 5.02 -11.73
N MET A 130 -6.51 3.91 -12.37
CA MET A 130 -7.80 3.71 -13.01
C MET A 130 -8.50 2.50 -12.40
N THR A 131 -9.79 2.63 -12.13
CA THR A 131 -10.64 1.56 -11.61
C THR A 131 -11.75 1.25 -12.58
N MET A 132 -12.23 0.01 -12.54
CA MET A 132 -13.38 -0.42 -13.30
C MET A 132 -14.50 -0.91 -12.38
N ALA A 133 -15.74 -0.83 -12.86
CA ALA A 133 -16.89 -1.55 -12.32
C ALA A 133 -17.56 -2.34 -13.46
N PRO A 134 -18.12 -3.53 -13.19
CA PRO A 134 -18.43 -4.12 -11.88
C PRO A 134 -17.20 -4.61 -11.10
N HIS A 135 -17.22 -4.42 -9.77
CA HIS A 135 -16.18 -4.92 -8.86
C HIS A 135 -16.68 -6.20 -8.19
N LEU A 136 -16.23 -7.35 -8.68
CA LEU A 136 -16.44 -8.65 -8.06
C LEU A 136 -15.11 -9.21 -7.56
N GLU A 137 -15.11 -10.44 -7.06
CA GLU A 137 -13.90 -11.16 -6.63
C GLU A 137 -12.97 -11.42 -7.83
N GLY A 138 -12.21 -10.40 -8.22
CA GLY A 138 -11.30 -10.43 -9.37
C GLY A 138 -11.63 -9.40 -10.46
N GLN A 139 -10.80 -9.36 -11.49
CA GLN A 139 -10.98 -8.52 -12.67
C GLN A 139 -11.34 -9.37 -13.90
N ASP A 140 -12.10 -10.43 -13.65
CA ASP A 140 -12.51 -11.37 -14.67
C ASP A 140 -14.03 -11.28 -14.84
N ILE A 141 -14.43 -10.86 -16.03
CA ILE A 141 -15.83 -10.74 -16.44
C ILE A 141 -16.10 -11.95 -17.32
N ALA A 142 -16.57 -13.03 -16.71
CA ALA A 142 -16.96 -14.26 -17.38
C ALA A 142 -18.44 -14.53 -17.11
N PHE A 143 -19.25 -14.51 -18.15
CA PHE A 143 -20.69 -14.79 -18.05
C PHE A 143 -21.21 -15.39 -19.36
N ASN A 144 -22.34 -16.07 -19.27
CA ASN A 144 -23.05 -16.60 -20.42
C ASN A 144 -24.32 -15.75 -20.63
N ALA A 145 -24.54 -15.22 -21.84
CA ALA A 145 -25.66 -14.35 -22.15
C ALA A 145 -27.02 -15.03 -21.94
N SER A 146 -27.13 -16.31 -22.31
CA SER A 146 -28.33 -17.14 -22.11
C SER A 146 -28.61 -17.43 -20.63
N ASP A 147 -27.59 -17.60 -19.79
CA ASP A 147 -27.79 -17.88 -18.36
C ASP A 147 -27.90 -16.61 -17.51
N ARG A 148 -29.14 -16.30 -17.10
CA ARG A 148 -29.47 -15.20 -16.18
C ARG A 148 -28.70 -15.25 -14.86
N LYS A 149 -28.42 -16.44 -14.31
CA LYS A 149 -27.74 -16.54 -13.02
C LYS A 149 -26.29 -16.07 -13.12
N SER A 150 -25.64 -16.36 -14.24
CA SER A 150 -24.25 -15.97 -14.50
C SER A 150 -24.05 -14.45 -14.47
N TRP A 151 -24.92 -13.67 -15.13
CA TRP A 151 -24.70 -12.23 -15.28
C TRP A 151 -25.40 -11.34 -14.26
N LYS A 152 -26.42 -11.84 -13.54
CA LYS A 152 -27.17 -11.07 -12.54
C LYS A 152 -26.27 -10.42 -11.47
N LYS A 153 -25.16 -11.06 -11.10
CA LYS A 153 -24.17 -10.54 -10.14
C LYS A 153 -23.51 -9.25 -10.64
N TYR A 154 -23.17 -9.18 -11.93
CA TYR A 154 -22.57 -8.00 -12.55
C TYR A 154 -23.57 -6.86 -12.64
N ALA A 155 -24.79 -7.12 -13.11
CA ALA A 155 -25.85 -6.11 -13.18
C ALA A 155 -26.18 -5.51 -11.80
N ARG A 156 -26.22 -6.33 -10.74
CA ARG A 156 -26.43 -5.84 -9.36
C ARG A 156 -25.29 -4.94 -8.88
N SER A 157 -24.03 -5.34 -9.12
CA SER A 157 -22.84 -4.55 -8.77
C SER A 157 -22.86 -3.18 -9.48
N MET A 158 -23.27 -3.17 -10.76
CA MET A 158 -23.39 -1.95 -11.57
C MET A 158 -24.49 -1.01 -11.05
N ASP A 159 -25.67 -1.53 -10.70
CA ASP A 159 -26.74 -0.70 -10.12
C ASP A 159 -26.31 -0.09 -8.78
N GLU A 160 -25.69 -0.90 -7.91
CA GLU A 160 -25.20 -0.41 -6.62
C GLU A 160 -24.13 0.68 -6.78
N TYR A 161 -23.22 0.51 -7.75
CA TYR A 161 -22.23 1.52 -8.10
C TYR A 161 -22.85 2.82 -8.61
N LEU A 162 -23.95 2.73 -9.38
CA LEU A 162 -24.61 3.87 -10.02
C LEU A 162 -25.65 4.58 -9.16
N ARG A 163 -26.10 4.00 -8.04
CA ARG A 163 -27.03 4.63 -7.08
C ARG A 163 -26.70 6.09 -6.71
N PRO A 164 -25.46 6.47 -6.35
CA PRO A 164 -25.14 7.86 -6.03
C PRO A 164 -25.26 8.81 -7.23
N TYR A 165 -25.21 8.29 -8.47
CA TYR A 165 -25.29 9.08 -9.71
C TYR A 165 -26.72 9.26 -10.24
N ASN A 166 -27.73 8.70 -9.57
CA ASN A 166 -29.13 8.89 -9.95
C ASN A 166 -29.46 10.39 -10.08
N ASP A 167 -30.10 10.76 -11.18
CA ASP A 167 -30.32 12.16 -11.59
C ASP A 167 -30.97 12.99 -10.48
N GLY A 168 -32.03 12.47 -9.83
CA GLY A 168 -32.71 13.17 -8.74
C GLY A 168 -31.86 13.34 -7.46
N THR A 169 -30.87 12.47 -7.23
CA THR A 169 -29.91 12.64 -6.12
C THR A 169 -28.87 13.70 -6.45
N GLN A 170 -28.38 13.68 -7.70
CA GLN A 170 -27.36 14.61 -8.19
C GLN A 170 -27.91 16.04 -8.27
N GLU A 171 -29.13 16.23 -8.77
CA GLU A 171 -29.76 17.55 -8.86
C GLU A 171 -30.00 18.20 -7.49
N LYS A 172 -30.24 17.40 -6.44
CA LYS A 172 -30.44 17.91 -5.07
C LYS A 172 -29.15 18.27 -4.37
N ARG A 173 -28.05 17.56 -4.67
CA ARG A 173 -26.78 17.67 -3.92
C ARG A 173 -25.73 18.53 -4.62
N ASN A 174 -25.77 18.60 -5.95
CA ASN A 174 -24.69 19.12 -6.78
C ASN A 174 -25.18 20.21 -7.75
N ILE A 175 -24.25 21.03 -8.24
CA ILE A 175 -24.55 22.14 -9.14
C ILE A 175 -24.28 21.78 -10.61
N ARG A 176 -24.93 22.50 -11.53
CA ARG A 176 -24.67 22.38 -12.96
C ARG A 176 -23.42 23.16 -13.36
N CYS A 177 -22.37 22.45 -13.72
CA CYS A 177 -21.14 23.04 -14.27
C CYS A 177 -21.21 23.07 -15.80
N THR A 178 -21.08 24.26 -16.38
CA THR A 178 -21.15 24.50 -17.84
C THR A 178 -19.81 24.83 -18.47
N GLN A 179 -18.76 25.05 -17.67
CA GLN A 179 -17.45 25.46 -18.14
C GLN A 179 -16.59 24.23 -18.45
N ASP A 180 -15.86 24.24 -19.57
CA ASP A 180 -14.92 23.18 -19.97
C ASP A 180 -13.50 23.40 -19.40
N ARG A 181 -13.41 23.99 -18.21
CA ARG A 181 -12.16 24.27 -17.49
C ARG A 181 -12.23 23.71 -16.08
N TYR A 182 -11.10 23.69 -15.39
CA TYR A 182 -11.04 23.28 -13.99
C TYR A 182 -12.00 24.11 -13.12
N PHE A 183 -12.70 23.43 -12.22
CA PHE A 183 -13.62 24.05 -11.28
C PHE A 183 -12.87 24.43 -9.99
N MET A 184 -11.99 25.42 -10.14
CA MET A 184 -11.24 26.01 -9.03
C MET A 184 -12.20 26.78 -8.11
N GLN A 185 -12.06 26.61 -6.80
CA GLN A 185 -12.87 27.27 -5.77
C GLN A 185 -11.97 27.95 -4.73
N ASP A 186 -10.78 28.39 -5.11
CA ASP A 186 -9.72 28.79 -4.18
C ASP A 186 -10.04 30.08 -3.40
N ASP A 187 -11.02 30.86 -3.86
CA ASP A 187 -11.51 32.08 -3.20
C ASP A 187 -12.21 31.81 -1.84
N LEU A 188 -12.57 30.55 -1.56
CA LEU A 188 -13.25 30.16 -0.33
C LEU A 188 -12.24 29.80 0.77
N GLU A 189 -12.58 30.13 2.03
CA GLU A 189 -11.83 29.72 3.22
C GLU A 189 -11.54 28.22 3.26
N GLU A 190 -10.42 27.83 3.87
CA GLU A 190 -9.98 26.43 3.82
C GLU A 190 -11.00 25.45 4.39
N SER A 191 -11.74 25.83 5.44
CA SER A 191 -12.78 25.02 6.10
C SER A 191 -14.12 24.99 5.35
N ALA A 192 -14.32 25.88 4.38
CA ALA A 192 -15.60 26.02 3.68
C ALA A 192 -15.90 24.80 2.80
N GLU A 193 -17.19 24.40 2.79
CA GLU A 193 -17.68 23.34 1.93
C GLU A 193 -17.55 23.74 0.45
N ARG A 194 -17.02 22.83 -0.35
CA ARG A 194 -16.80 22.99 -1.78
C ARG A 194 -17.95 22.37 -2.55
N LYS A 195 -18.44 23.09 -3.56
CA LYS A 195 -19.52 22.60 -4.44
C LYS A 195 -18.96 21.57 -5.41
N ALA A 196 -19.76 20.56 -5.74
CA ALA A 196 -19.42 19.56 -6.74
C ALA A 196 -20.27 19.71 -8.00
N CYS A 197 -19.67 19.38 -9.14
CA CYS A 197 -20.37 19.30 -10.41
C CYS A 197 -21.23 18.03 -10.47
N GLN A 198 -22.46 18.19 -10.94
CA GLN A 198 -23.36 17.07 -11.15
C GLN A 198 -22.82 16.12 -12.23
N PHE A 199 -22.91 14.82 -11.97
CA PHE A 199 -22.74 13.78 -12.99
C PHE A 199 -23.98 12.90 -13.03
N LYS A 200 -24.79 13.03 -14.08
CA LYS A 200 -26.07 12.33 -14.20
C LYS A 200 -25.89 10.92 -14.74
N ARG A 201 -26.60 9.96 -14.16
CA ARG A 201 -26.64 8.56 -14.62
C ARG A 201 -27.19 8.45 -16.04
N SER A 202 -28.13 9.33 -16.42
CA SER A 202 -28.67 9.39 -17.77
C SER A 202 -27.62 9.67 -18.87
N TRP A 203 -26.50 10.31 -18.54
CA TRP A 203 -25.42 10.57 -19.50
C TRP A 203 -24.66 9.32 -19.94
N LEU A 204 -24.78 8.21 -19.19
CA LEU A 204 -24.17 6.93 -19.58
C LEU A 204 -24.95 6.20 -20.70
N GLY A 205 -26.01 6.82 -21.24
CA GLY A 205 -26.77 6.29 -22.37
C GLY A 205 -27.30 4.89 -22.08
N ASP A 206 -27.01 3.95 -22.98
CA ASP A 206 -27.45 2.56 -22.89
C ASP A 206 -26.86 1.83 -21.67
N CYS A 207 -25.69 2.27 -21.18
CA CYS A 207 -25.04 1.72 -19.99
C CYS A 207 -25.54 2.34 -18.68
N SER A 208 -26.56 3.20 -18.73
CA SER A 208 -27.14 3.83 -17.54
C SER A 208 -27.95 2.85 -16.69
N GLY A 209 -28.51 1.78 -17.27
CA GLY A 209 -29.46 0.93 -16.55
C GLY A 209 -30.89 1.49 -16.46
N MET A 210 -31.18 2.63 -17.10
CA MET A 210 -32.53 3.21 -17.13
C MET A 210 -33.40 2.57 -18.21
N GLN A 211 -32.84 2.35 -19.41
CA GLN A 211 -33.54 1.68 -20.52
C GLN A 211 -33.41 0.16 -20.40
N ASP A 212 -32.18 -0.33 -20.16
CA ASP A 212 -31.90 -1.74 -19.94
C ASP A 212 -31.34 -1.99 -18.53
N PRO A 213 -32.13 -2.54 -17.59
CA PRO A 213 -31.68 -2.86 -16.23
C PRO A 213 -30.53 -3.88 -16.17
N HIS A 214 -30.26 -4.57 -17.28
CA HIS A 214 -29.24 -5.62 -17.37
C HIS A 214 -27.92 -5.11 -17.95
N TYR A 215 -27.78 -3.81 -18.27
CA TYR A 215 -26.53 -3.20 -18.74
C TYR A 215 -25.88 -3.92 -19.94
N GLY A 216 -26.71 -4.46 -20.84
CA GLY A 216 -26.29 -5.18 -22.05
C GLY A 216 -25.79 -6.62 -21.81
N TYR A 217 -25.72 -7.09 -20.57
CA TYR A 217 -25.25 -8.45 -20.26
C TYR A 217 -26.16 -9.55 -20.82
N SER A 218 -27.49 -9.34 -20.86
CA SER A 218 -28.44 -10.30 -21.43
C SER A 218 -28.33 -10.45 -22.95
N GLN A 219 -27.74 -9.46 -23.63
CA GLN A 219 -27.57 -9.42 -25.08
C GLN A 219 -26.15 -9.84 -25.51
N GLY A 220 -25.29 -10.27 -24.57
CA GLY A 220 -23.87 -10.51 -24.85
C GLY A 220 -23.08 -9.24 -25.17
N ARG A 221 -23.61 -8.05 -24.85
CA ARG A 221 -22.98 -6.74 -25.11
C ARG A 221 -22.72 -5.98 -23.82
N PRO A 222 -21.81 -6.48 -22.95
CA PRO A 222 -21.65 -5.96 -21.60
C PRO A 222 -21.15 -4.52 -21.59
N CYS A 223 -21.57 -3.76 -20.58
CA CYS A 223 -21.04 -2.45 -20.25
C CYS A 223 -20.05 -2.55 -19.07
N VAL A 224 -18.90 -1.89 -19.20
CA VAL A 224 -17.91 -1.72 -18.14
C VAL A 224 -17.75 -0.24 -17.84
N LEU A 225 -17.85 0.15 -16.57
CA LEU A 225 -17.64 1.53 -16.14
C LEU A 225 -16.19 1.74 -15.77
N LEU A 226 -15.65 2.86 -16.19
CA LEU A 226 -14.27 3.27 -15.97
C LEU A 226 -14.26 4.57 -15.16
N ARG A 227 -13.42 4.60 -14.13
CA ARG A 227 -13.29 5.75 -13.22
C ARG A 227 -11.83 6.03 -12.91
N MET A 228 -11.46 7.30 -12.96
CA MET A 228 -10.17 7.77 -12.49
C MET A 228 -10.14 7.89 -10.97
N ASN A 229 -9.04 7.47 -10.34
CA ASN A 229 -8.84 7.64 -8.90
C ASN A 229 -8.76 9.12 -8.53
N ARG A 230 -9.56 9.52 -7.54
CA ARG A 230 -9.58 10.91 -7.05
C ARG A 230 -8.33 11.17 -6.21
N ILE A 231 -7.57 12.19 -6.58
CA ILE A 231 -6.41 12.69 -5.83
C ILE A 231 -6.69 14.14 -5.44
N LEU A 232 -6.38 14.50 -4.20
CA LEU A 232 -6.64 15.85 -3.69
C LEU A 232 -5.78 16.87 -4.45
N GLY A 233 -6.39 17.94 -4.95
CA GLY A 233 -5.70 19.01 -5.67
C GLY A 233 -5.16 18.62 -7.05
N TYR A 234 -5.41 17.40 -7.53
CA TYR A 234 -4.83 16.93 -8.79
C TYR A 234 -5.55 17.54 -10.02
N LEU A 235 -4.74 18.03 -10.96
CA LEU A 235 -5.17 18.65 -12.20
C LEU A 235 -4.75 17.78 -13.41
N PRO A 236 -5.66 16.96 -13.95
CA PRO A 236 -5.33 16.04 -15.04
C PRO A 236 -5.06 16.74 -16.37
N GLY A 237 -4.03 16.30 -17.11
CA GLY A 237 -3.84 16.66 -18.52
C GLY A 237 -3.43 18.10 -18.80
N GLN A 238 -2.93 18.84 -17.78
CA GLN A 238 -2.42 20.22 -17.90
C GLN A 238 -3.34 21.18 -18.68
N GLY A 239 -4.66 21.03 -18.52
CA GLY A 239 -5.66 21.88 -19.17
C GLY A 239 -6.26 21.28 -20.44
N LYS A 240 -5.88 20.05 -20.81
CA LYS A 240 -6.52 19.25 -21.86
C LYS A 240 -7.27 18.07 -21.24
N PRO A 241 -8.53 17.80 -21.66
CA PRO A 241 -9.28 16.64 -21.18
C PRO A 241 -8.52 15.33 -21.42
N VAL A 242 -8.56 14.43 -20.43
CA VAL A 242 -7.91 13.12 -20.51
C VAL A 242 -8.77 12.17 -21.32
N ASN A 243 -8.19 11.57 -22.35
CA ASN A 243 -8.87 10.60 -23.21
C ASN A 243 -8.69 9.17 -22.68
N VAL A 244 -9.67 8.31 -22.89
CA VAL A 244 -9.69 6.90 -22.53
C VAL A 244 -9.68 6.08 -23.80
N THR A 245 -8.71 5.18 -23.92
CA THR A 245 -8.66 4.20 -25.01
C THR A 245 -8.66 2.80 -24.43
N CYS A 246 -9.43 1.90 -25.03
CA CYS A 246 -9.46 0.49 -24.64
C CYS A 246 -9.07 -0.36 -25.85
N GLY A 247 -8.33 -1.44 -25.61
CA GLY A 247 -7.92 -2.37 -26.65
C GLY A 247 -7.50 -3.72 -26.08
N VAL A 248 -7.30 -4.70 -26.97
CA VAL A 248 -6.84 -6.04 -26.59
C VAL A 248 -5.37 -5.99 -26.18
N LYS A 249 -5.07 -6.50 -24.99
CA LYS A 249 -3.71 -6.72 -24.50
C LYS A 249 -3.24 -8.15 -24.77
N LYS A 250 -4.13 -9.14 -24.62
CA LYS A 250 -3.88 -10.56 -24.96
C LYS A 250 -5.13 -11.18 -25.58
N GLY A 251 -4.94 -11.96 -26.64
CA GLY A 251 -6.02 -12.59 -27.41
C GLY A 251 -6.10 -12.02 -28.83
N PRO A 252 -7.01 -12.56 -29.67
CA PRO A 252 -7.22 -12.08 -31.02
C PRO A 252 -7.76 -10.64 -31.02
N PRO A 253 -7.16 -9.70 -31.77
CA PRO A 253 -7.57 -8.30 -31.79
C PRO A 253 -8.99 -8.11 -32.35
N GLU A 254 -9.43 -8.99 -33.25
CA GLU A 254 -10.77 -8.94 -33.84
C GLU A 254 -11.88 -9.35 -32.87
N ALA A 255 -11.55 -9.98 -31.73
CA ALA A 255 -12.54 -10.51 -30.79
C ALA A 255 -13.23 -9.45 -29.92
N VAL A 256 -12.65 -8.26 -29.75
CA VAL A 256 -13.32 -7.16 -29.02
C VAL A 256 -14.43 -6.51 -29.84
N GLY A 257 -14.27 -6.49 -31.17
CA GLY A 257 -15.18 -5.81 -32.09
C GLY A 257 -15.26 -4.30 -31.85
N GLU A 258 -16.44 -3.72 -32.11
CA GLU A 258 -16.70 -2.29 -31.95
C GLU A 258 -16.91 -1.91 -30.47
N LEU A 259 -16.21 -0.86 -30.03
CA LEU A 259 -16.32 -0.27 -28.70
C LEU A 259 -17.08 1.05 -28.76
N GLN A 260 -18.07 1.22 -27.88
CA GLN A 260 -18.83 2.45 -27.76
C GLN A 260 -18.63 3.07 -26.38
N PHE A 261 -18.35 4.38 -26.34
CA PHE A 261 -18.07 5.12 -25.11
C PHE A 261 -19.22 6.06 -24.77
N PHE A 262 -19.64 6.07 -23.51
CA PHE A 262 -20.70 6.97 -23.03
C PHE A 262 -20.25 7.74 -21.76
N PRO A 263 -20.55 9.05 -21.65
CA PRO A 263 -21.09 9.93 -22.71
C PRO A 263 -20.08 10.21 -23.82
N LYS A 264 -18.80 10.25 -23.48
CA LYS A 264 -17.66 10.48 -24.38
C LYS A 264 -16.49 9.66 -23.85
N SER A 265 -15.47 9.42 -24.68
CA SER A 265 -14.23 8.77 -24.25
C SER A 265 -13.31 9.69 -23.43
N ILE A 266 -13.81 10.79 -22.84
CA ILE A 266 -12.99 11.79 -22.14
C ILE A 266 -13.47 12.03 -20.71
N PHE A 267 -12.54 12.38 -19.83
CA PHE A 267 -12.83 12.95 -18.52
C PHE A 267 -12.80 14.48 -18.60
N ASP A 268 -13.96 15.12 -18.46
CA ASP A 268 -14.08 16.58 -18.49
C ASP A 268 -13.32 17.23 -17.32
N LEU A 269 -12.64 18.34 -17.60
CA LEU A 269 -11.82 19.07 -16.62
C LEU A 269 -12.64 19.68 -15.48
N LYS A 270 -13.92 19.98 -15.71
CA LYS A 270 -14.82 20.62 -14.74
C LYS A 270 -15.03 19.83 -13.45
N TYR A 271 -14.73 18.54 -13.43
CA TYR A 271 -14.81 17.75 -12.20
C TYR A 271 -13.57 17.89 -11.30
N TYR A 272 -12.51 18.52 -11.79
CA TYR A 272 -11.23 18.65 -11.10
C TYR A 272 -10.97 20.12 -10.75
N PRO A 273 -10.25 20.41 -9.66
CA PRO A 273 -9.62 19.47 -8.72
C PRO A 273 -10.60 18.92 -7.66
N TYR A 274 -10.20 17.82 -7.03
CA TYR A 274 -10.91 17.26 -5.87
C TYR A 274 -10.40 17.89 -4.57
N TYR A 275 -11.30 18.37 -3.71
CA TYR A 275 -10.95 19.12 -2.49
C TYR A 275 -10.95 18.28 -1.19
N GLY A 276 -11.02 16.95 -1.30
CA GLY A 276 -11.02 16.03 -0.16
C GLY A 276 -12.41 15.72 0.39
N LYS A 277 -12.53 14.61 1.13
CA LYS A 277 -13.84 14.08 1.56
C LYS A 277 -14.55 14.98 2.56
N GLN A 278 -13.79 15.68 3.40
CA GLN A 278 -14.34 16.55 4.43
C GLN A 278 -14.99 17.81 3.85
N ARG A 279 -14.35 18.42 2.85
CA ARG A 279 -14.81 19.69 2.26
C ARG A 279 -15.68 19.49 1.04
N HIS A 280 -15.46 18.40 0.29
CA HIS A 280 -16.13 18.11 -0.96
C HIS A 280 -17.10 16.92 -0.77
N VAL A 281 -18.03 17.08 0.18
CA VAL A 281 -18.86 15.99 0.73
C VAL A 281 -19.66 15.27 -0.36
N ASN A 282 -20.26 16.02 -1.27
CA ASN A 282 -21.12 15.50 -2.33
C ASN A 282 -20.40 15.23 -3.67
N TYR A 283 -19.06 15.24 -3.66
CA TYR A 283 -18.26 15.02 -4.86
C TYR A 283 -18.54 13.67 -5.51
N SER A 284 -18.94 13.74 -6.78
CA SER A 284 -19.18 12.59 -7.64
C SER A 284 -18.11 12.58 -8.71
N SER A 285 -17.32 11.50 -8.76
CA SER A 285 -16.25 11.40 -9.75
C SER A 285 -16.85 11.11 -11.12
N PRO A 286 -16.33 11.70 -12.22
CA PRO A 286 -16.82 11.39 -13.54
C PRO A 286 -16.54 9.92 -13.88
N VAL A 287 -17.48 9.31 -14.60
CA VAL A 287 -17.43 7.91 -15.02
C VAL A 287 -17.59 7.85 -16.53
N VAL A 288 -16.83 6.98 -17.18
CA VAL A 288 -16.97 6.68 -18.61
C VAL A 288 -17.42 5.22 -18.74
N ALA A 289 -18.52 4.96 -19.41
CA ALA A 289 -18.94 3.60 -19.74
C ALA A 289 -18.34 3.17 -21.09
N VAL A 290 -17.90 1.92 -21.16
CA VAL A 290 -17.46 1.26 -22.38
C VAL A 290 -18.38 0.08 -22.63
N ARG A 291 -19.08 0.10 -23.76
CA ARG A 291 -19.93 -0.99 -24.22
C ARG A 291 -19.21 -1.80 -25.28
N PHE A 292 -19.19 -3.11 -25.10
CA PHE A 292 -18.63 -4.07 -26.05
C PHE A 292 -19.76 -4.49 -27.00
N ALA A 293 -19.90 -3.83 -28.15
CA ALA A 293 -21.04 -4.04 -29.05
C ALA A 293 -20.86 -5.26 -29.98
N GLY A 294 -19.60 -5.60 -30.31
CA GLY A 294 -19.24 -6.66 -31.27
C GLY A 294 -18.29 -7.72 -30.72
N VAL A 295 -18.35 -8.01 -29.41
CA VAL A 295 -17.46 -9.03 -28.81
C VAL A 295 -17.79 -10.42 -29.33
N GLN A 296 -16.76 -11.21 -29.65
CA GLN A 296 -16.92 -12.60 -30.10
C GLN A 296 -17.23 -13.52 -28.91
N TYR A 297 -18.22 -14.39 -29.10
CA TYR A 297 -18.61 -15.38 -28.08
C TYR A 297 -17.54 -16.45 -27.88
N ASP A 298 -17.50 -17.03 -26.67
CA ASP A 298 -16.64 -18.15 -26.28
C ASP A 298 -15.14 -17.90 -26.51
N THR A 299 -14.73 -16.63 -26.46
CA THR A 299 -13.32 -16.22 -26.56
C THR A 299 -12.86 -15.56 -25.27
N HIS A 300 -11.73 -16.03 -24.74
CA HIS A 300 -11.10 -15.43 -23.57
C HIS A 300 -10.11 -14.34 -24.03
N ILE A 301 -10.44 -13.08 -23.76
CA ILE A 301 -9.63 -11.91 -24.11
C ILE A 301 -9.23 -11.12 -22.87
N GLN A 302 -8.04 -10.50 -22.89
CA GLN A 302 -7.65 -9.50 -21.90
C GLN A 302 -7.71 -8.12 -22.52
N VAL A 303 -8.59 -7.27 -21.99
CA VAL A 303 -8.76 -5.89 -22.43
C VAL A 303 -7.99 -4.97 -21.50
N GLN A 304 -7.26 -4.02 -22.07
CA GLN A 304 -6.60 -2.95 -21.34
C GLN A 304 -7.19 -1.60 -21.75
N CYS A 305 -7.71 -0.88 -20.77
CA CYS A 305 -8.11 0.51 -20.91
C CYS A 305 -7.05 1.43 -20.32
N LYS A 306 -6.66 2.48 -21.05
CA LYS A 306 -5.60 3.43 -20.69
C LYS A 306 -6.13 4.85 -20.66
N LEU A 307 -5.61 5.62 -19.71
CA LEU A 307 -5.73 7.07 -19.65
C LEU A 307 -4.62 7.69 -20.50
N ASN A 308 -5.01 8.60 -21.38
CA ASN A 308 -4.10 9.34 -22.26
C ASN A 308 -4.25 10.83 -21.96
N GLY A 309 -3.18 11.42 -21.45
CA GLY A 309 -3.14 12.82 -21.11
C GLY A 309 -1.75 13.22 -20.67
N GLU A 310 -1.48 14.52 -20.70
CA GLU A 310 -0.20 15.07 -20.26
C GLU A 310 -0.02 14.85 -18.75
N GLY A 311 1.16 14.33 -18.36
CA GLY A 311 1.47 13.99 -16.97
C GLY A 311 0.86 12.68 -16.44
N ILE A 312 0.24 11.86 -17.30
CA ILE A 312 -0.29 10.53 -16.92
C ILE A 312 0.63 9.43 -17.40
N ILE A 313 1.08 8.58 -16.47
CA ILE A 313 1.86 7.38 -16.78
C ILE A 313 0.90 6.21 -16.91
N ASN A 314 0.84 5.59 -18.09
CA ASN A 314 -0.08 4.49 -18.41
C ASN A 314 0.61 3.18 -18.83
N ASN A 315 1.94 3.15 -18.82
CA ASN A 315 2.77 2.00 -19.24
C ASN A 315 3.71 1.56 -18.10
N SER A 316 3.26 1.64 -16.86
CA SER A 316 4.05 1.21 -15.71
C SER A 316 4.17 -0.32 -15.68
N PRO A 317 5.40 -0.88 -15.63
CA PRO A 317 5.60 -2.33 -15.57
C PRO A 317 5.33 -2.89 -14.15
N THR A 318 5.46 -2.06 -13.12
CA THR A 318 5.29 -2.44 -11.72
C THR A 318 3.84 -2.35 -11.27
N ASP A 319 3.12 -1.30 -11.67
CA ASP A 319 1.73 -1.10 -11.31
C ASP A 319 0.80 -1.16 -12.53
N ARG A 320 0.02 -2.23 -12.62
CA ARG A 320 -0.95 -2.48 -13.70
C ARG A 320 -2.16 -1.54 -13.65
N TYR A 321 -2.38 -0.85 -12.52
CA TYR A 321 -3.51 0.05 -12.30
C TYR A 321 -3.15 1.53 -12.47
N GLN A 322 -1.86 1.83 -12.60
CA GLN A 322 -1.36 3.19 -12.78
C GLN A 322 -1.65 3.65 -14.21
N GLY A 323 -2.55 4.64 -14.35
CA GLY A 323 -2.99 5.16 -15.64
C GLY A 323 -3.64 4.16 -16.60
N SER A 324 -3.88 2.91 -16.18
CA SER A 324 -4.55 1.89 -16.99
C SER A 324 -5.26 0.87 -16.10
N VAL A 325 -6.19 0.11 -16.66
CA VAL A 325 -6.81 -1.04 -16.00
C VAL A 325 -6.86 -2.19 -17.00
N THR A 326 -6.46 -3.38 -16.56
CA THR A 326 -6.51 -4.61 -17.38
C THR A 326 -7.51 -5.57 -16.75
N PHE A 327 -8.40 -6.14 -17.54
CA PHE A 327 -9.38 -7.13 -17.08
C PHE A 327 -9.56 -8.23 -18.14
N SER A 328 -9.94 -9.42 -17.70
CA SER A 328 -10.29 -10.52 -18.60
C SER A 328 -11.78 -10.45 -18.92
N LEU A 329 -12.14 -10.71 -20.16
CA LEU A 329 -13.52 -10.73 -20.64
C LEU A 329 -13.75 -12.02 -21.43
N GLU A 330 -14.79 -12.74 -21.06
CA GLU A 330 -15.27 -13.95 -21.74
C GLU A 330 -16.79 -13.91 -21.74
N VAL A 331 -17.39 -13.95 -22.94
CA VAL A 331 -18.83 -13.89 -23.12
C VAL A 331 -19.28 -15.20 -23.74
N GLY A 332 -19.96 -16.05 -22.98
CA GLY A 332 -20.58 -17.28 -23.46
C GLY A 332 -21.92 -17.03 -24.14
N ALA A 333 -22.27 -17.89 -25.09
CA ALA A 333 -23.56 -17.86 -25.81
C ALA A 333 -24.70 -18.49 -25.00
#